data_AF-A0A812UCH0-F1
#
_entry.id   AF-A0A812UCH0-F1
#
_cell.length_a   1.000
_cell.length_b   1.000
_cell.length_c   1.000
_cell.angle_alpha   90.00
_cell.angle_beta   90.00
_cell.angle_gamma   90.00
#
_symmetry.space_group_name_H-M   'P 1'
#
loop_
_entity.id
_entity.type
_entity.pdbx_description
1 polymer ?
#
loop_
_entity_poly.entity_id
_entity_poly.type
_entity_poly.pdbx_seq_one_letter_code
_entity_poly.pdbx_strand_id
1 'polypeptide(L)'
;MDAEQVTQPGHTLVGAVAASQLLTLVQQLVVIRKLGIEWQEPLKEYLELLAVFGVDLDMLSLSCIASVSPVLKYVLAVSATPILAAIALLLHLSALFFKKYVKQGLRVRLDLSALLRTVGSLIAILFISIFTSLVAPFQCNLHPNGRMTVQEYGSVFCTLENEHLQMSLIGAAACLMPLCFLSICFWIIFLKLPRWLRRADAVYFRACSFLWLRYRPGAERFSIFFLCRNALFVLCPLLPSLSIKLVVLNVLLYSSLIATTLSQPWRVPASNALDVLLHVGLLVVLYMASMFAGHEVGTTGLIMATMISLVFILMMVAAIVATMLYGLGLYILRQR
;
A
#
# COMPACT_ATOMS: atom_id res chain seq x y z
N MET A 1 -15.57 -34.22 18.69
CA MET A 1 -15.60 -33.01 17.84
C MET A 1 -14.15 -32.58 17.70
N ASP A 2 -13.49 -33.15 16.70
CA ASP A 2 -12.07 -32.94 16.48
C ASP A 2 -11.86 -31.51 16.02
N ALA A 3 -11.32 -30.71 16.93
CA ALA A 3 -10.72 -29.44 16.59
C ALA A 3 -9.48 -29.76 15.76
N GLU A 4 -9.68 -29.92 14.46
CA GLU A 4 -8.62 -29.82 13.46
C GLU A 4 -8.03 -28.42 13.65
N GLN A 5 -7.02 -28.33 14.52
CA GLN A 5 -6.15 -27.18 14.64
C GLN A 5 -5.52 -27.04 13.26
N VAL A 6 -6.12 -26.21 12.42
CA VAL A 6 -5.48 -25.68 11.22
C VAL A 6 -4.32 -24.83 11.74
N THR A 7 -3.23 -25.49 12.11
CA THR A 7 -1.94 -24.88 12.34
C THR A 7 -1.54 -24.32 10.98
N GLN A 8 -1.88 -23.05 10.75
CA GLN A 8 -1.36 -22.33 9.60
C GLN A 8 0.17 -22.48 9.66
N PRO A 9 0.79 -23.06 8.63
CA PRO A 9 2.20 -23.34 8.69
C PRO A 9 2.94 -22.00 8.75
N GLY A 10 3.65 -21.72 9.85
CA GLY A 10 4.29 -20.42 10.07
C GLY A 10 5.22 -19.97 8.94
N HIS A 11 5.70 -20.89 8.10
CA HIS A 11 6.56 -20.63 6.94
C HIS A 11 5.84 -19.99 5.74
N THR A 12 4.60 -20.39 5.41
CA THR A 12 3.83 -19.73 4.33
C THR A 12 3.48 -18.30 4.71
N LEU A 13 3.32 -18.05 6.02
CA LEU A 13 3.11 -16.72 6.56
C LEU A 13 4.35 -15.82 6.40
N VAL A 14 5.58 -16.34 6.55
CA VAL A 14 6.80 -15.53 6.34
C VAL A 14 6.85 -14.97 4.92
N GLY A 15 6.67 -15.84 3.91
CA GLY A 15 6.70 -15.44 2.51
C GLY A 15 5.59 -14.43 2.17
N ALA A 16 4.37 -14.68 2.65
CA ALA A 16 3.25 -13.77 2.44
C ALA A 16 3.44 -12.40 3.10
N VAL A 17 3.97 -12.37 4.33
CA VAL A 17 4.27 -11.11 5.04
C VAL A 17 5.40 -10.35 4.33
N ALA A 18 6.49 -11.02 3.94
CA ALA A 18 7.59 -10.39 3.21
C ALA A 18 7.12 -9.81 1.86
N ALA A 19 6.29 -10.54 1.12
CA ALA A 19 5.67 -10.03 -0.11
C ALA A 19 4.77 -8.80 0.14
N SER A 20 4.01 -8.79 1.25
CA SER A 20 3.19 -7.62 1.62
C SER A 20 4.05 -6.41 2.00
N GLN A 21 5.20 -6.62 2.65
CA GLN A 21 6.16 -5.59 3.00
C GLN A 21 6.87 -5.04 1.74
N LEU A 22 7.19 -5.89 0.77
CA LEU A 22 7.69 -5.48 -0.54
C LEU A 22 6.70 -4.55 -1.24
N LEU A 23 5.45 -4.97 -1.36
CA LEU A 23 4.44 -4.15 -2.02
C LEU A 23 4.25 -2.81 -1.30
N THR A 24 4.25 -2.81 0.04
CA THR A 24 4.18 -1.57 0.84
C THR A 24 5.39 -0.67 0.56
N LEU A 25 6.61 -1.21 0.51
CA LEU A 25 7.82 -0.46 0.19
C LEU A 25 7.72 0.20 -1.19
N VAL A 26 7.33 -0.59 -2.20
CA VAL A 26 7.17 -0.11 -3.58
C VAL A 26 6.14 1.02 -3.62
N GLN A 27 4.98 0.83 -3.01
CA GLN A 27 3.95 1.87 -2.93
C GLN A 27 4.43 3.15 -2.23
N GLN A 28 5.22 3.02 -1.15
CA GLN A 28 5.80 4.18 -0.46
C GLN A 28 6.82 4.91 -1.33
N LEU A 29 7.69 4.20 -2.04
CA LEU A 29 8.65 4.81 -2.98
C LEU A 29 7.93 5.54 -4.13
N VAL A 30 6.82 4.98 -4.63
CA VAL A 30 5.99 5.65 -5.65
C VAL A 30 5.38 6.95 -5.12
N VAL A 31 4.94 6.99 -3.86
CA VAL A 31 4.46 8.23 -3.24
C VAL A 31 5.60 9.23 -3.02
N ILE A 32 6.80 8.77 -2.63
CA ILE A 32 8.00 9.65 -2.52
C ILE A 32 8.36 10.26 -3.87
N ARG A 33 8.22 9.52 -4.98
CA ARG A 33 8.40 10.07 -6.34
C ARG A 33 7.46 11.24 -6.61
N LYS A 34 6.23 11.21 -6.05
CA LYS A 34 5.22 12.27 -6.22
C LYS A 34 5.52 13.55 -5.44
N LEU A 35 6.61 13.64 -4.68
CA LEU A 35 6.97 14.85 -3.94
C LEU A 35 7.31 16.07 -4.80
N GLY A 36 7.58 15.87 -6.10
CA GLY A 36 7.99 16.93 -7.02
C GLY A 36 9.49 17.21 -6.96
N ILE A 37 10.28 16.18 -6.68
CA ILE A 37 11.76 16.24 -6.63
C ILE A 37 12.30 15.86 -8.00
N GLU A 38 13.26 16.64 -8.51
CA GLU A 38 13.99 16.32 -9.73
C GLU A 38 15.08 15.27 -9.44
N TRP A 39 14.70 13.99 -9.50
CA TRP A 39 15.61 12.88 -9.28
C TRP A 39 16.66 12.80 -10.40
N GLN A 40 17.92 12.60 -10.02
CA GLN A 40 19.01 12.35 -10.98
C GLN A 40 19.02 10.91 -11.47
N GLU A 41 19.61 10.69 -12.65
CA GLU A 41 19.85 9.36 -13.20
C GLU A 41 20.99 8.66 -12.43
N PRO A 42 20.91 7.32 -12.21
CA PRO A 42 19.87 6.40 -12.71
C PRO A 42 18.69 6.22 -11.74
N LEU A 43 18.69 6.87 -10.57
CA LEU A 43 17.66 6.68 -9.53
C LEU A 43 16.24 6.98 -10.05
N LYS A 44 16.10 8.00 -10.91
CA LYS A 44 14.84 8.31 -11.59
C LYS A 44 14.25 7.10 -12.34
N GLU A 45 15.05 6.42 -13.15
CA GLU A 45 14.62 5.27 -13.95
C GLU A 45 14.16 4.09 -13.07
N TYR A 46 14.89 3.83 -11.97
CA TYR A 46 14.49 2.80 -11.01
C TYR A 46 13.16 3.13 -10.33
N LEU A 47 12.95 4.38 -9.92
CA LEU A 47 11.68 4.82 -9.33
C LEU A 47 10.53 4.74 -10.34
N GLU A 48 10.78 4.99 -11.62
CA GLU A 48 9.79 4.80 -12.70
C GLU A 48 9.45 3.33 -12.92
N LEU A 49 10.45 2.44 -12.93
CA LEU A 49 10.23 1.00 -13.01
C LEU A 49 9.38 0.49 -11.82
N LEU A 50 9.68 0.96 -10.61
CA LEU A 50 8.94 0.61 -9.40
C LEU A 50 7.48 1.10 -9.44
N ALA A 51 7.17 2.19 -10.15
CA ALA A 51 5.79 2.67 -10.31
C ALA A 51 4.88 1.66 -11.01
N VAL A 52 5.40 0.93 -11.99
CA VAL A 52 4.66 -0.16 -12.66
C VAL A 52 4.28 -1.25 -11.66
N PHE A 53 5.20 -1.63 -10.77
CA PHE A 53 4.97 -2.65 -9.74
C PHE A 53 4.14 -2.15 -8.55
N GLY A 54 4.12 -0.83 -8.31
CA GLY A 54 3.30 -0.18 -7.28
C GLY A 54 1.81 -0.13 -7.60
N VAL A 55 1.40 -0.73 -8.72
CA VAL A 55 0.02 -0.69 -9.24
C VAL A 55 -0.43 0.76 -9.41
N ASP A 56 0.40 1.55 -10.11
CA ASP A 56 0.03 2.89 -10.56
C ASP A 56 -0.92 2.74 -11.75
N LEU A 57 -2.23 2.79 -11.47
CA LEU A 57 -3.30 2.49 -12.44
C LEU A 57 -3.31 3.47 -13.62
N ASP A 58 -2.71 4.65 -13.42
CA ASP A 58 -2.60 5.71 -14.42
C ASP A 58 -1.49 5.45 -15.46
N MET A 59 -0.53 4.55 -15.16
CA MET A 59 0.51 4.13 -16.12
C MET A 59 0.00 3.18 -17.21
N LEU A 60 -1.21 2.61 -17.07
CA LEU A 60 -1.89 1.91 -18.15
C LEU A 60 -2.44 2.95 -19.14
N SER A 61 -1.54 3.65 -19.83
CA SER A 61 -1.87 4.78 -20.69
C SER A 61 -2.65 4.32 -21.93
N LEU A 62 -3.97 4.20 -21.81
CA LEU A 62 -4.90 4.05 -22.94
C LEU A 62 -4.84 5.25 -23.91
N SER A 63 -4.14 6.34 -23.52
CA SER A 63 -3.88 7.54 -24.31
C SER A 63 -3.22 7.26 -25.67
N CYS A 64 -2.47 6.16 -25.81
CA CYS A 64 -1.81 5.78 -27.06
C CYS A 64 -2.80 5.13 -28.06
N ILE A 65 -3.90 4.57 -27.57
CA ILE A 65 -4.88 3.81 -28.38
C ILE A 65 -6.15 4.62 -28.63
N ALA A 66 -6.55 5.49 -27.69
CA ALA A 66 -7.71 6.35 -27.83
C ALA A 66 -7.54 7.70 -27.09
N SER A 67 -8.07 8.78 -27.68
CA SER A 67 -8.20 10.08 -27.04
C SER A 67 -9.30 10.07 -25.98
N VAL A 68 -8.99 9.52 -24.80
CA VAL A 68 -9.89 9.48 -23.65
C VAL A 68 -9.77 10.81 -22.87
N SER A 69 -10.89 11.40 -22.44
CA SER A 69 -10.88 12.61 -21.61
C SER A 69 -10.18 12.37 -20.26
N PRO A 70 -9.52 13.38 -19.67
CA PRO A 70 -8.86 13.25 -18.36
C PRO A 70 -9.81 12.79 -17.26
N VAL A 71 -11.05 13.31 -17.27
CA VAL A 71 -12.09 12.93 -16.31
C VAL A 71 -12.45 11.44 -16.42
N LEU A 72 -12.60 10.91 -17.63
CA LEU A 72 -12.93 9.50 -17.81
C LEU A 72 -11.75 8.59 -17.41
N LYS A 73 -10.50 8.98 -17.70
CA LYS A 73 -9.31 8.26 -17.21
C LYS A 73 -9.32 8.18 -15.68
N TYR A 74 -9.59 9.31 -15.03
CA TYR A 74 -9.68 9.38 -13.58
C TYR A 74 -10.82 8.51 -13.02
N VAL A 75 -12.00 8.53 -13.62
CA VAL A 75 -13.13 7.66 -13.23
C VAL A 75 -12.75 6.18 -13.32
N LEU A 76 -12.04 5.77 -14.38
CA LEU A 76 -11.55 4.40 -14.52
C LEU A 76 -10.57 4.04 -13.40
N ALA A 77 -9.63 4.94 -13.05
CA ALA A 77 -8.69 4.74 -11.96
C ALA A 77 -9.41 4.60 -10.59
N VAL A 78 -10.36 5.48 -10.28
CA VAL A 78 -11.20 5.42 -9.06
C VAL A 78 -12.02 4.12 -9.01
N SER A 79 -12.49 3.63 -10.17
CA SER A 79 -13.26 2.39 -10.27
C SER A 79 -12.45 1.12 -10.03
N ALA A 80 -11.11 1.20 -9.91
CA ALA A 80 -10.28 0.02 -9.70
C ALA A 80 -10.64 -0.74 -8.42
N THR A 81 -11.01 -0.06 -7.34
CA THR A 81 -11.36 -0.74 -6.09
C THR A 81 -12.66 -1.56 -6.19
N PRO A 82 -13.79 -1.01 -6.69
CA PRO A 82 -14.98 -1.83 -6.92
C PRO A 82 -14.75 -2.91 -7.97
N ILE A 83 -13.90 -2.68 -8.99
CA ILE A 83 -13.51 -3.71 -9.96
C ILE A 83 -12.77 -4.86 -9.26
N LEU A 84 -11.80 -4.57 -8.39
CA LEU A 84 -11.08 -5.61 -7.62
C LEU A 84 -12.03 -6.41 -6.73
N ALA A 85 -12.99 -5.76 -6.08
CA ALA A 85 -14.01 -6.43 -5.29
C ALA A 85 -14.92 -7.32 -6.16
N ALA A 86 -15.31 -6.85 -7.34
CA ALA A 86 -16.09 -7.61 -8.31
C ALA A 86 -15.32 -8.83 -8.83
N ILE A 87 -14.03 -8.68 -9.17
CA ILE A 87 -13.16 -9.79 -9.57
C ILE A 87 -13.05 -10.82 -8.44
N ALA A 88 -12.82 -10.38 -7.19
CA ALA A 88 -12.76 -11.29 -6.05
C ALA A 88 -14.06 -12.07 -5.85
N LEU A 89 -15.21 -11.42 -6.04
CA LEU A 89 -16.53 -12.06 -6.01
C LEU A 89 -16.69 -13.07 -7.15
N LEU A 90 -16.34 -12.70 -8.40
CA LEU A 90 -16.42 -13.57 -9.56
C LEU A 90 -15.53 -14.81 -9.41
N LEU A 91 -14.32 -14.66 -8.86
CA LEU A 91 -13.43 -15.78 -8.54
C LEU A 91 -14.01 -16.70 -7.47
N HIS A 92 -14.67 -16.15 -6.45
CA HIS A 92 -15.38 -16.97 -5.47
C HIS A 92 -16.54 -17.73 -6.12
N LEU A 93 -17.36 -17.06 -6.93
CA LEU A 93 -18.48 -17.69 -7.63
C LEU A 93 -18.02 -18.78 -8.60
N SER A 94 -16.94 -18.55 -9.35
CA SER A 94 -16.38 -19.54 -10.28
C SER A 94 -15.81 -20.75 -9.54
N ALA A 95 -15.15 -20.56 -8.39
CA ALA A 95 -14.68 -21.66 -7.55
C ALA A 95 -15.83 -22.48 -6.97
N LEU A 96 -16.95 -21.83 -6.59
CA LEU A 96 -18.16 -22.51 -6.13
C LEU A 96 -18.82 -23.30 -7.27
N PHE A 97 -18.90 -22.71 -8.47
CA PHE A 97 -19.40 -23.37 -9.66
C PHE A 97 -18.55 -24.60 -9.98
N PHE A 98 -17.23 -24.45 -10.06
CA PHE A 98 -16.32 -25.57 -10.30
C PHE A 98 -16.49 -26.68 -9.28
N LYS A 99 -16.58 -26.36 -7.98
CA LYS A 99 -16.85 -27.36 -6.93
C LYS A 99 -18.19 -28.06 -7.11
N LYS A 100 -19.26 -27.35 -7.49
CA LYS A 100 -20.59 -27.92 -7.69
C LYS A 100 -20.64 -28.89 -8.87
N TYR A 101 -20.03 -28.54 -10.00
CA TYR A 101 -20.11 -29.33 -11.24
C TYR A 101 -19.05 -30.44 -11.31
N VAL A 102 -17.85 -30.20 -10.78
CA VAL A 102 -16.74 -31.19 -10.83
C VAL A 102 -16.79 -32.16 -9.65
N LYS A 103 -17.16 -31.69 -8.44
CA LYS A 103 -17.36 -32.56 -7.28
C LYS A 103 -18.86 -32.77 -7.07
N GLN A 104 -19.45 -33.63 -7.90
CA GLN A 104 -20.86 -34.01 -7.83
C GLN A 104 -21.28 -34.28 -6.38
N GLY A 105 -22.33 -33.58 -5.91
CA GLY A 105 -22.99 -33.88 -4.63
C GLY A 105 -22.64 -33.01 -3.42
N LEU A 106 -21.69 -32.07 -3.50
CA LEU A 106 -21.40 -31.19 -2.36
C LEU A 106 -22.41 -30.02 -2.28
N ARG A 107 -23.06 -29.82 -1.12
CA ARG A 107 -23.84 -28.60 -0.84
C ARG A 107 -22.89 -27.40 -0.76
N VAL A 108 -22.70 -26.72 -1.89
CA VAL A 108 -21.84 -25.54 -1.98
C VAL A 108 -22.58 -24.31 -1.44
N ARG A 109 -22.16 -23.79 -0.29
CA ARG A 109 -22.63 -22.51 0.26
C ARG A 109 -21.57 -21.43 0.04
N LEU A 110 -22.01 -20.21 -0.25
CA LEU A 110 -21.12 -19.04 -0.31
C LEU A 110 -20.55 -18.77 1.09
N ASP A 111 -19.24 -18.97 1.26
CA ASP A 111 -18.55 -18.58 2.49
C ASP A 111 -18.28 -17.07 2.46
N LEU A 112 -19.24 -16.31 2.97
CA LEU A 112 -19.15 -14.86 3.07
C LEU A 112 -17.94 -14.42 3.91
N SER A 113 -17.48 -15.25 4.86
CA SER A 113 -16.32 -14.96 5.68
C SER A 113 -15.04 -14.97 4.84
N ALA A 114 -14.89 -15.95 3.95
CA ALA A 114 -13.76 -16.03 3.04
C ALA A 114 -13.73 -14.86 2.04
N LEU A 115 -14.90 -14.46 1.52
CA LEU A 115 -15.01 -13.32 0.62
C LEU A 115 -14.63 -12.02 1.33
N LEU A 116 -15.22 -11.74 2.50
CA LEU A 116 -14.91 -10.54 3.29
C LEU A 116 -13.44 -10.46 3.69
N ARG A 117 -12.85 -11.60 4.09
CA ARG A 117 -11.42 -11.67 4.39
C ARG A 117 -10.55 -11.34 3.18
N THR A 118 -10.92 -11.83 2.00
CA THR A 118 -10.16 -11.61 0.76
C THR A 118 -10.26 -10.16 0.32
N VAL A 119 -11.47 -9.61 0.25
CA VAL A 119 -11.71 -8.19 -0.10
C VAL A 119 -11.04 -7.26 0.90
N GLY A 120 -11.19 -7.51 2.21
CA GLY A 120 -10.53 -6.73 3.26
C GLY A 120 -9.01 -6.79 3.18
N SER A 121 -8.44 -7.96 2.89
CA SER A 121 -7.00 -8.11 2.67
C SER A 121 -6.52 -7.32 1.45
N LEU A 122 -7.24 -7.39 0.33
CA LEU A 122 -6.90 -6.67 -0.90
C LEU A 122 -6.93 -5.16 -0.68
N ILE A 123 -7.99 -4.63 -0.05
CA ILE A 123 -8.09 -3.20 0.28
C ILE A 123 -6.96 -2.79 1.24
N ALA A 124 -6.65 -3.60 2.25
CA ALA A 124 -5.59 -3.28 3.21
C ALA A 124 -4.18 -3.30 2.60
N ILE A 125 -3.93 -4.20 1.64
CA ILE A 125 -2.64 -4.34 0.94
C ILE A 125 -2.48 -3.25 -0.13
N LEU A 126 -3.55 -2.91 -0.85
CA LEU A 126 -3.54 -1.89 -1.90
C LEU A 126 -3.93 -0.49 -1.38
N PHE A 127 -3.99 -0.32 -0.06
CA PHE A 127 -4.50 0.89 0.57
C PHE A 127 -3.77 2.16 0.11
N ILE A 128 -2.43 2.10 0.01
CA ILE A 128 -1.61 3.25 -0.44
C ILE A 128 -1.91 3.56 -1.91
N SER A 129 -1.86 2.56 -2.81
CA SER A 129 -2.13 2.77 -4.25
C SER A 129 -3.53 3.34 -4.47
N ILE A 130 -4.56 2.71 -3.87
CA ILE A 130 -5.95 3.15 -3.97
C ILE A 130 -6.06 4.60 -3.50
N PHE A 131 -5.61 4.88 -2.27
CA PHE A 131 -5.81 6.21 -1.71
C PHE A 131 -5.01 7.28 -2.48
N THR A 132 -3.82 6.94 -2.98
CA THR A 132 -3.00 7.86 -3.81
C THR A 132 -3.73 8.23 -5.09
N SER A 133 -4.31 7.26 -5.81
CA SER A 133 -5.11 7.55 -7.01
C SER A 133 -6.35 8.39 -6.67
N LEU A 134 -6.99 8.16 -5.51
CA LEU A 134 -8.14 8.97 -5.11
C LEU A 134 -7.78 10.44 -4.85
N VAL A 135 -6.60 10.72 -4.29
CA VAL A 135 -6.16 12.10 -4.00
C VAL A 135 -5.43 12.78 -5.16
N ALA A 136 -5.22 12.10 -6.29
CA ALA A 136 -4.50 12.62 -7.45
C ALA A 136 -4.98 14.01 -7.93
N PRO A 137 -6.30 14.32 -8.02
CA PRO A 137 -6.76 15.63 -8.48
C PRO A 137 -6.32 16.79 -7.57
N PHE A 138 -5.95 16.51 -6.33
CA PHE A 138 -5.52 17.53 -5.36
C PHE A 138 -4.01 17.74 -5.35
N GLN A 139 -3.25 16.93 -6.11
CA GLN A 139 -1.80 17.06 -6.25
C GLN A 139 -1.49 17.99 -7.42
N CYS A 140 -1.09 19.23 -7.11
CA CYS A 140 -0.81 20.26 -8.11
C CYS A 140 0.68 20.62 -8.12
N ASN A 141 1.23 20.81 -9.33
CA ASN A 141 2.58 21.30 -9.55
C ASN A 141 2.54 22.69 -10.17
N LEU A 142 3.37 23.60 -9.64
CA LEU A 142 3.56 24.94 -10.17
C LEU A 142 4.60 24.91 -11.30
N HIS A 143 4.25 25.49 -12.45
CA HIS A 143 5.14 25.61 -13.61
C HIS A 143 5.81 26.99 -13.65
N PRO A 144 6.94 27.14 -14.37
CA PRO A 144 7.64 28.43 -14.52
C PRO A 144 6.79 29.56 -15.12
N ASN A 145 5.72 29.23 -15.83
CA ASN A 145 4.76 30.20 -16.38
C ASN A 145 3.75 30.72 -15.33
N GLY A 146 3.87 30.33 -14.06
CA GLY A 146 2.99 30.71 -12.97
C GLY A 146 1.67 29.94 -12.91
N ARG A 147 1.42 28.98 -13.82
CA ARG A 147 0.22 28.15 -13.81
C ARG A 147 0.46 26.86 -13.04
N MET A 148 -0.59 26.36 -12.41
CA MET A 148 -0.58 25.06 -11.72
C MET A 148 -1.34 24.04 -12.55
N THR A 149 -0.80 22.82 -12.68
CA THR A 149 -1.51 21.69 -13.29
C THR A 149 -1.55 20.52 -12.32
N VAL A 150 -2.55 19.65 -12.50
CA VAL A 150 -2.60 18.38 -11.76
C VAL A 150 -1.37 17.56 -12.15
N GLN A 151 -0.67 17.01 -11.16
CA GLN A 151 0.62 16.35 -11.33
C GLN A 151 0.56 15.15 -12.28
N GLU A 152 -0.48 14.32 -12.15
CA GLU A 152 -0.69 13.15 -13.01
C GLU A 152 -1.40 13.50 -14.32
N TYR A 153 -2.15 14.60 -14.34
CA TYR A 153 -2.98 15.02 -15.46
C TYR A 153 -2.50 16.38 -15.97
N GLY A 154 -1.33 16.40 -16.60
CA GLY A 154 -0.64 17.63 -17.02
C GLY A 154 -1.42 18.53 -17.99
N SER A 155 -2.49 18.04 -18.61
CA SER A 155 -3.41 18.84 -19.44
C SER A 155 -4.47 19.61 -18.63
N VAL A 156 -4.65 19.28 -17.35
CA VAL A 156 -5.70 19.83 -16.47
C VAL A 156 -5.10 20.88 -15.55
N PHE A 157 -5.59 22.12 -15.65
CA PHE A 157 -5.17 23.21 -14.78
C PHE A 157 -5.82 23.14 -13.40
N CYS A 158 -5.06 23.41 -12.34
CA CYS A 158 -5.56 23.45 -10.96
C CYS A 158 -6.25 24.79 -10.64
N THR A 159 -7.38 25.08 -11.31
CA THR A 159 -8.16 26.32 -11.10
C THR A 159 -9.47 26.10 -10.36
N LEU A 160 -9.81 24.84 -10.05
CA LEU A 160 -11.11 24.43 -9.49
C LEU A 160 -12.29 24.77 -10.42
N GLU A 161 -12.05 24.70 -11.72
CA GLU A 161 -13.04 24.92 -12.78
C GLU A 161 -13.09 23.72 -13.74
N ASN A 162 -14.19 23.60 -14.50
CA ASN A 162 -14.36 22.63 -15.59
C ASN A 162 -13.97 21.19 -15.20
N GLU A 163 -12.99 20.61 -15.90
CA GLU A 163 -12.51 19.23 -15.68
C GLU A 163 -11.90 19.05 -14.28
N HIS A 164 -11.15 20.04 -13.79
CA HIS A 164 -10.53 19.97 -12.46
C HIS A 164 -11.60 19.92 -11.37
N LEU A 165 -12.64 20.76 -11.46
CA LEU A 165 -13.76 20.73 -10.52
C LEU A 165 -14.45 19.35 -10.50
N GLN A 166 -14.73 18.78 -11.66
CA GLN A 166 -15.34 17.45 -11.76
C GLN A 166 -14.47 16.37 -11.11
N MET A 167 -13.16 16.36 -11.42
CA MET A 167 -12.21 15.42 -10.84
C MET A 167 -12.09 15.60 -9.32
N SER A 168 -12.01 16.84 -8.83
CA SER A 168 -11.96 17.14 -7.39
C SER A 168 -13.23 16.67 -6.66
N LEU A 169 -14.43 16.86 -7.24
CA LEU A 169 -15.68 16.40 -6.62
C LEU A 169 -15.75 14.88 -6.56
N ILE A 170 -15.39 14.19 -7.65
CA ILE A 170 -15.35 12.72 -7.70
C ILE A 170 -14.32 12.19 -6.70
N GLY A 171 -13.13 12.79 -6.64
CA GLY A 171 -12.07 12.41 -5.72
C GLY A 171 -12.43 12.64 -4.27
N ALA A 172 -13.04 13.77 -3.93
CA ALA A 172 -13.52 14.06 -2.58
C ALA A 172 -14.58 13.03 -2.13
N ALA A 173 -15.55 12.73 -3.00
CA ALA A 173 -16.56 11.72 -2.71
C ALA A 173 -15.94 10.31 -2.57
N ALA A 174 -15.01 9.95 -3.46
CA ALA A 174 -14.35 8.66 -3.43
C ALA A 174 -13.42 8.48 -2.22
N CYS A 175 -12.80 9.56 -1.72
CA CYS A 175 -12.00 9.54 -0.48
C CYS A 175 -12.79 9.15 0.76
N LEU A 176 -14.13 9.22 0.74
CA LEU A 176 -14.95 8.65 1.80
C LEU A 176 -14.76 7.14 1.94
N MET A 177 -14.41 6.43 0.85
CA MET A 177 -14.17 4.99 0.87
C MET A 177 -13.03 4.57 1.80
N PRO A 178 -11.77 5.02 1.64
CA PRO A 178 -10.68 4.64 2.54
C PRO A 178 -10.92 5.13 3.98
N LEU A 179 -11.58 6.28 4.17
CA LEU A 179 -11.94 6.79 5.51
C LEU A 179 -12.98 5.93 6.20
N CYS A 180 -14.01 5.48 5.48
CA CYS A 180 -15.00 4.52 5.98
C CYS A 180 -14.35 3.18 6.29
N PHE A 181 -13.46 2.68 5.41
CA PHE A 181 -12.73 1.45 5.66
C PHE A 181 -11.88 1.53 6.94
N LEU A 182 -11.12 2.62 7.12
CA LEU A 182 -10.34 2.86 8.33
C LEU A 182 -11.22 2.93 9.58
N SER A 183 -12.36 3.62 9.49
CA SER A 183 -13.34 3.74 10.57
C SER A 183 -13.95 2.39 10.97
N ILE A 184 -14.29 1.56 9.98
CA ILE A 184 -14.78 0.19 10.20
C ILE A 184 -13.68 -0.65 10.86
N CYS A 185 -12.44 -0.58 10.40
CA CYS A 185 -11.32 -1.30 10.99
C CYS A 185 -11.11 -0.88 12.45
N PHE A 186 -11.13 0.42 12.74
CA PHE A 186 -11.05 0.96 14.09
C PHE A 186 -12.16 0.40 14.99
N TRP A 187 -13.41 0.49 14.53
CA TRP A 187 -14.56 -0.03 15.26
C TRP A 187 -14.47 -1.53 15.53
N ILE A 188 -14.01 -2.31 14.53
CA ILE A 188 -13.79 -3.75 14.68
C ILE A 188 -12.76 -4.03 15.78
N ILE A 189 -11.57 -3.42 15.70
CA ILE A 189 -10.45 -3.71 16.60
C ILE A 189 -10.74 -3.25 18.04
N PHE A 190 -11.28 -2.06 18.23
CA PHE A 190 -11.45 -1.49 19.57
C PHE A 190 -12.73 -1.94 20.27
N LEU A 191 -13.84 -2.09 19.54
CA LEU A 191 -15.15 -2.34 20.16
C LEU A 191 -15.65 -3.77 19.99
N LYS A 192 -15.43 -4.40 18.83
CA LYS A 192 -15.98 -5.73 18.54
C LYS A 192 -15.05 -6.87 18.87
N LEU A 193 -13.76 -6.75 18.58
CA LEU A 193 -12.78 -7.81 18.80
C LEU A 193 -12.76 -8.31 20.26
N PRO A 194 -12.77 -7.45 21.31
CA PRO A 194 -12.83 -7.92 22.69
C PRO A 194 -14.13 -8.68 23.02
N ARG A 195 -15.24 -8.32 22.36
CA ARG A 195 -16.54 -8.99 22.56
C ARG A 195 -16.57 -10.35 21.88
N TRP A 196 -16.02 -10.47 20.67
CA TRP A 196 -15.95 -11.73 19.94
C TRP A 196 -15.02 -12.75 20.60
N LEU A 197 -13.88 -12.29 21.14
CA LEU A 197 -12.97 -13.14 21.89
C LEU A 197 -13.64 -13.75 23.13
N ARG A 198 -14.51 -12.99 23.82
CA ARG A 198 -15.28 -13.51 24.97
C ARG A 198 -16.41 -14.46 24.59
N ARG A 199 -17.01 -14.30 23.41
CA ARG A 199 -18.17 -15.10 22.96
C ARG A 199 -17.82 -16.31 22.11
N ALA A 200 -16.54 -16.48 21.75
CA ALA A 200 -16.08 -17.52 20.82
C ALA A 200 -16.81 -17.50 19.46
N ASP A 201 -17.21 -16.31 18.98
CA ASP A 201 -17.92 -16.12 17.69
C ASP A 201 -16.97 -16.36 16.49
N ALA A 202 -16.82 -17.61 16.07
CA ALA A 202 -15.81 -18.02 15.07
C ALA A 202 -16.07 -17.54 13.63
N VAL A 203 -17.29 -17.13 13.27
CA VAL A 203 -17.63 -16.72 11.89
C VAL A 203 -17.09 -15.33 11.59
N TYR A 204 -17.53 -14.32 12.35
CA TYR A 204 -17.08 -12.93 12.16
C TYR A 204 -15.60 -12.75 12.47
N PHE A 205 -15.10 -13.51 13.45
CA PHE A 205 -13.68 -13.57 13.73
C PHE A 205 -12.88 -14.03 12.49
N ARG A 206 -13.28 -15.13 11.83
CA ARG A 206 -12.60 -15.56 10.59
C ARG A 206 -12.75 -14.56 9.44
N ALA A 207 -13.89 -13.88 9.32
CA ALA A 207 -14.12 -12.89 8.27
C ALA A 207 -13.17 -11.68 8.37
N CYS A 208 -12.89 -11.21 9.58
CA CYS A 208 -12.05 -10.03 9.79
C CYS A 208 -10.58 -10.37 10.05
N SER A 209 -10.16 -11.63 9.85
CA SER A 209 -8.82 -12.08 10.22
C SER A 209 -7.70 -11.33 9.47
N PHE A 210 -7.99 -10.70 8.34
CA PHE A 210 -7.03 -9.86 7.61
C PHE A 210 -6.42 -8.74 8.48
N LEU A 211 -7.12 -8.31 9.54
CA LEU A 211 -6.66 -7.28 10.45
C LEU A 211 -5.59 -7.77 11.43
N TRP A 212 -5.60 -9.04 11.82
CA TRP A 212 -4.71 -9.54 12.89
C TRP A 212 -3.83 -10.73 12.51
N LEU A 213 -4.11 -11.45 11.42
CA LEU A 213 -3.42 -12.70 11.08
C LEU A 213 -1.89 -12.56 10.95
N ARG A 214 -1.44 -11.38 10.48
CA ARG A 214 -0.01 -11.04 10.28
C ARG A 214 0.69 -10.58 11.56
N TYR A 215 -0.06 -10.22 12.59
CA TYR A 215 0.47 -9.68 13.84
C TYR A 215 0.55 -10.77 14.92
N ARG A 216 1.44 -10.55 15.90
CA ARG A 216 1.47 -11.38 17.09
C ARG A 216 0.18 -11.19 17.91
N PRO A 217 -0.31 -12.23 18.61
CA PRO A 217 -1.43 -12.07 19.54
C PRO A 217 -1.16 -10.94 20.54
N GLY A 218 -2.13 -10.06 20.75
CA GLY A 218 -2.02 -8.87 21.59
C GLY A 218 -1.50 -7.60 20.89
N ALA A 219 -0.99 -7.71 19.66
CA ALA A 219 -0.54 -6.56 18.86
C ALA A 219 -1.53 -6.19 17.73
N GLU A 220 -2.78 -6.62 17.79
CA GLU A 220 -3.78 -6.43 16.72
C GLU A 220 -4.08 -4.94 16.46
N ARG A 221 -3.91 -4.10 17.49
CA ARG A 221 -4.05 -2.64 17.39
C ARG A 221 -3.05 -2.00 16.44
N PHE A 222 -1.91 -2.65 16.21
CA PHE A 222 -0.91 -2.17 15.25
C PHE A 222 -1.44 -2.12 13.82
N SER A 223 -2.47 -2.92 13.49
CA SER A 223 -3.15 -2.85 12.19
C SER A 223 -3.72 -1.46 11.89
N ILE A 224 -4.31 -0.82 12.90
CA ILE A 224 -4.88 0.52 12.79
C ILE A 224 -3.77 1.56 12.68
N PHE A 225 -2.75 1.45 13.52
CA PHE A 225 -1.56 2.31 13.44
C PHE A 225 -0.95 2.27 12.02
N PHE A 226 -0.77 1.07 11.47
CA PHE A 226 -0.23 0.86 10.13
C PHE A 226 -1.10 1.50 9.04
N LEU A 227 -2.42 1.34 9.10
CA LEU A 227 -3.34 1.96 8.14
C LEU A 227 -3.38 3.49 8.27
N CYS A 228 -3.40 4.03 9.50
CA CYS A 228 -3.32 5.47 9.73
C CYS A 228 -2.01 6.06 9.21
N ARG A 229 -0.88 5.40 9.48
CA ARG A 229 0.43 5.79 8.95
C ARG A 229 0.39 5.84 7.42
N ASN A 230 -0.16 4.81 6.78
CA ASN A 230 -0.27 4.77 5.32
C ASN A 230 -1.17 5.88 4.78
N ALA A 231 -2.28 6.19 5.46
CA ALA A 231 -3.15 7.31 5.10
C ALA A 231 -2.40 8.65 5.17
N LEU A 232 -1.69 8.91 6.27
CA LEU A 232 -0.89 10.12 6.43
C LEU A 232 0.24 10.22 5.40
N PHE A 233 0.86 9.11 5.05
CA PHE A 233 1.91 9.04 4.03
C PHE A 233 1.37 9.49 2.66
N VAL A 234 0.19 9.00 2.26
CA VAL A 234 -0.50 9.35 1.00
C VAL A 234 -0.95 10.81 0.96
N LEU A 235 -1.33 11.39 2.10
CA LEU A 235 -1.77 12.78 2.18
C LEU A 235 -0.59 13.77 2.14
N CYS A 236 0.64 13.33 2.41
CA CYS A 236 1.78 14.22 2.53
C CYS A 236 2.12 15.01 1.24
N PRO A 237 2.05 14.44 0.02
CA PRO A 237 2.24 15.18 -1.23
C PRO A 237 1.30 16.39 -1.42
N LEU A 238 0.17 16.45 -0.70
CA LEU A 238 -0.78 17.57 -0.75
C LEU A 238 -0.30 18.83 -0.04
N LEU A 239 0.78 18.73 0.76
CA LEU A 239 1.34 19.89 1.46
C LEU A 239 1.96 20.88 0.45
N PRO A 240 1.88 22.19 0.69
CA PRO A 240 2.20 23.19 -0.33
C PRO A 240 3.70 23.30 -0.63
N SER A 241 4.57 23.09 0.36
CA SER A 241 6.02 23.27 0.19
C SER A 241 6.79 21.97 0.32
N LEU A 242 7.81 21.79 -0.53
CA LEU A 242 8.65 20.60 -0.56
C LEU A 242 9.36 20.36 0.78
N SER A 243 9.86 21.41 1.43
CA SER A 243 10.50 21.31 2.74
C SER A 243 9.53 20.76 3.81
N ILE A 244 8.28 21.23 3.82
CA ILE A 244 7.26 20.72 4.75
C ILE A 244 6.94 19.25 4.43
N LYS A 245 6.78 18.89 3.14
CA LYS A 245 6.58 17.48 2.74
C LYS A 245 7.68 16.57 3.28
N LEU A 246 8.94 16.95 3.10
CA LEU A 246 10.10 16.17 3.55
C LEU A 246 10.16 16.07 5.08
N VAL A 247 9.95 17.16 5.81
CA VAL A 247 9.98 17.15 7.28
C VAL A 247 8.84 16.29 7.84
N VAL A 248 7.62 16.44 7.33
CA VAL A 248 6.46 15.66 7.79
C VAL A 248 6.66 14.17 7.50
N LEU A 249 7.14 13.79 6.31
CA LEU A 249 7.45 12.39 6.01
C LEU A 249 8.53 11.82 6.92
N ASN A 250 9.60 12.58 7.20
CA ASN A 250 10.64 12.13 8.11
C ASN A 250 10.10 11.90 9.53
N VAL A 251 9.34 12.86 10.09
CA VAL A 251 8.72 12.71 11.41
C VAL A 251 7.78 11.50 11.43
N LEU A 252 6.97 11.32 10.39
CA LEU A 252 6.06 10.18 10.26
C LEU A 252 6.83 8.86 10.24
N LEU A 253 7.89 8.75 9.44
CA LEU A 253 8.69 7.53 9.35
C LEU A 253 9.51 7.24 10.63
N TYR A 254 10.07 8.26 11.30
CA TYR A 254 10.71 8.09 12.59
C TYR A 254 9.72 7.60 13.65
N SER A 255 8.52 8.20 13.71
CA SER A 255 7.48 7.75 14.65
C SER A 255 7.04 6.31 14.36
N SER A 256 6.94 5.93 13.09
CA SER A 256 6.65 4.55 12.66
C SER A 256 7.77 3.58 13.02
N LEU A 257 9.02 3.98 12.80
CA LEU A 257 10.19 3.17 13.16
C LEU A 257 10.21 2.91 14.68
N ILE A 258 10.01 3.93 15.51
CA ILE A 258 9.93 3.79 16.97
C ILE A 258 8.77 2.88 17.37
N ALA A 259 7.59 3.07 16.78
CA ALA A 259 6.44 2.23 17.07
C ALA A 259 6.69 0.76 16.70
N THR A 260 7.28 0.48 15.54
CA THR A 260 7.64 -0.88 15.09
C THR A 260 8.71 -1.49 15.98
N THR A 261 9.78 -0.77 16.33
CA THR A 261 10.88 -1.31 17.14
C THR A 261 10.44 -1.64 18.56
N LEU A 262 9.61 -0.79 19.18
CA LEU A 262 9.07 -1.03 20.52
C LEU A 262 7.98 -2.11 20.52
N SER A 263 7.10 -2.11 19.52
CA SER A 263 5.95 -3.00 19.51
C SER A 263 6.27 -4.39 18.95
N GLN A 264 7.32 -4.55 18.13
CA GLN A 264 7.66 -5.79 17.41
C GLN A 264 6.40 -6.55 16.95
N PRO A 265 5.54 -5.89 16.15
CA PRO A 265 4.15 -6.30 15.98
C PRO A 265 3.99 -7.54 15.11
N TRP A 266 4.95 -7.80 14.21
CA TRP A 266 4.85 -8.90 13.26
C TRP A 266 4.98 -10.24 13.98
N ARG A 267 4.17 -11.22 13.56
CA ARG A 267 4.15 -12.55 14.17
C ARG A 267 5.49 -13.29 14.04
N VAL A 268 6.26 -12.98 13.00
CA VAL A 268 7.54 -13.60 12.69
C VAL A 268 8.66 -12.61 13.00
N PRO A 269 9.68 -12.96 13.82
CA PRO A 269 10.79 -12.06 14.15
C PRO A 269 11.55 -11.53 12.93
N ALA A 270 11.79 -12.38 11.93
CA ALA A 270 12.43 -11.97 10.67
C ALA A 270 11.67 -10.83 9.97
N SER A 271 10.34 -10.86 9.99
CA SER A 271 9.52 -9.78 9.42
C SER A 271 9.61 -8.47 10.21
N ASN A 272 9.86 -8.52 11.52
CA ASN A 272 10.12 -7.30 12.30
C ASN A 272 11.48 -6.70 11.93
N ALA A 273 12.54 -7.52 11.86
CA ALA A 273 13.86 -7.06 11.44
C ALA A 273 13.83 -6.48 10.02
N LEU A 274 13.10 -7.14 9.11
CA LEU A 274 12.87 -6.65 7.76
C LEU A 274 12.15 -5.29 7.78
N ASP A 275 11.03 -5.15 8.50
CA ASP A 275 10.28 -3.89 8.56
C ASP A 275 11.13 -2.73 9.08
N VAL A 276 11.96 -2.98 10.11
CA VAL A 276 12.91 -2.00 10.65
C VAL A 276 13.92 -1.58 9.58
N LEU A 277 14.52 -2.53 8.87
CA LEU A 277 15.45 -2.25 7.78
C LEU A 277 14.81 -1.42 6.67
N LEU A 278 13.56 -1.75 6.29
CA LEU A 278 12.81 -1.00 5.28
C LEU A 278 12.55 0.44 5.71
N HIS A 279 12.18 0.67 6.98
CA HIS A 279 12.00 2.03 7.50
C HIS A 279 13.31 2.82 7.52
N VAL A 280 14.41 2.20 7.94
CA VAL A 280 15.74 2.83 7.91
C VAL A 280 16.15 3.19 6.48
N GLY A 281 15.94 2.29 5.52
CA GLY A 281 16.24 2.56 4.11
C GLY A 281 15.39 3.70 3.54
N LEU A 282 14.08 3.73 3.83
CA LEU A 282 13.21 4.84 3.42
C LEU A 282 13.62 6.18 4.04
N LEU A 283 14.01 6.21 5.32
CA LEU A 283 14.52 7.41 5.97
C LEU A 283 15.80 7.92 5.29
N VAL A 284 16.74 7.03 4.96
CA VAL A 284 17.96 7.41 4.24
C VAL A 284 17.63 7.96 2.85
N VAL A 285 16.74 7.30 2.10
CA VAL A 285 16.29 7.79 0.79
C VAL A 285 15.66 9.18 0.90
N LEU A 286 14.81 9.43 1.90
CA LEU A 286 14.19 10.75 2.15
C LEU A 286 15.19 11.81 2.59
N TYR A 287 16.19 11.44 3.38
CA TYR A 287 17.26 12.35 3.76
C TYR A 287 18.09 12.75 2.54
N MET A 288 18.46 11.79 1.69
CA MET A 288 19.12 12.06 0.41
C MET A 288 18.23 12.87 -0.53
N ALA A 289 16.91 12.67 -0.51
CA ALA A 289 15.93 13.46 -1.26
C ALA A 289 16.03 14.97 -0.96
N SER A 290 16.33 15.35 0.28
CA SER A 290 16.53 16.76 0.64
C SER A 290 17.76 17.41 -0.02
N MET A 291 18.78 16.61 -0.37
CA MET A 291 19.95 17.10 -1.09
C MET A 291 19.61 17.49 -2.53
N PHE A 292 18.67 16.78 -3.16
CA PHE A 292 18.16 17.13 -4.49
C PHE A 292 17.26 18.38 -4.47
N ALA A 293 16.68 18.72 -3.31
CA ALA A 293 15.88 19.93 -3.14
C ALA A 293 16.73 21.19 -2.95
N GLY A 294 18.01 21.04 -2.56
CA GLY A 294 18.91 22.15 -2.26
C GLY A 294 19.56 22.72 -3.53
N HIS A 295 19.46 24.04 -3.74
CA HIS A 295 20.04 24.73 -4.90
C HIS A 295 21.57 24.89 -4.86
N GLU A 296 22.22 24.64 -3.71
CA GLU A 296 23.67 24.88 -3.53
C GLU A 296 24.53 23.61 -3.54
N VAL A 297 23.92 22.45 -3.79
CA VAL A 297 24.65 21.19 -3.79
C VAL A 297 25.36 21.00 -5.13
N GLY A 298 26.70 21.00 -5.11
CA GLY A 298 27.49 20.70 -6.31
C GLY A 298 27.18 19.30 -6.88
N THR A 299 27.51 19.08 -8.16
CA THR A 299 27.26 17.82 -8.88
C THR A 299 27.76 16.58 -8.13
N THR A 300 28.91 16.68 -7.46
CA THR A 300 29.47 15.61 -6.62
C THR A 300 28.53 15.19 -5.49
N GLY A 301 27.87 16.15 -4.83
CA GLY A 301 26.92 15.87 -3.75
C GLY A 301 25.66 15.17 -4.24
N LEU A 302 25.15 15.56 -5.41
CA LEU A 302 24.02 14.91 -6.07
C LEU A 302 24.36 13.47 -6.49
N ILE A 303 25.56 13.23 -7.03
CA ILE A 303 26.03 11.89 -7.38
C ILE A 303 26.13 11.01 -6.12
N MET A 304 26.71 11.53 -5.03
CA MET A 304 26.79 10.80 -3.76
C MET A 304 25.39 10.46 -3.21
N ALA A 305 24.47 11.42 -3.19
CA ALA A 305 23.09 11.21 -2.74
C ALA A 305 22.37 10.13 -3.58
N THR A 306 22.60 10.12 -4.90
CA THR A 306 22.06 9.13 -5.83
C THR A 306 22.61 7.74 -5.51
N MET A 307 23.92 7.60 -5.38
CA MET A 307 24.57 6.31 -5.09
C MET A 307 24.17 5.74 -3.74
N ILE A 308 24.10 6.59 -2.70
CA ILE A 308 23.65 6.17 -1.37
C ILE A 308 22.20 5.68 -1.43
N SER A 309 21.31 6.42 -2.09
CA SER A 309 19.91 6.02 -2.25
C SER A 309 19.78 4.67 -2.95
N LEU A 310 20.54 4.45 -4.03
CA LEU A 310 20.54 3.18 -4.78
C LEU A 310 21.04 2.01 -3.94
N VAL A 311 22.13 2.19 -3.19
CA VAL A 311 22.66 1.14 -2.29
C VAL A 311 21.61 0.72 -1.27
N PHE A 312 20.92 1.68 -0.64
CA PHE A 312 19.88 1.37 0.33
C PHE A 312 18.64 0.73 -0.31
N ILE A 313 18.23 1.16 -1.51
CA ILE A 313 17.14 0.51 -2.25
C ILE A 313 17.50 -0.95 -2.59
N LEU A 314 18.69 -1.19 -3.12
CA LEU A 314 19.17 -2.54 -3.44
C LEU A 314 19.29 -3.42 -2.18
N MET A 315 19.76 -2.87 -1.07
CA MET A 315 19.83 -3.56 0.21
C MET A 315 18.44 -3.95 0.72
N MET A 316 17.45 -3.04 0.64
CA MET A 316 16.06 -3.34 1.00
C MET A 316 15.49 -4.47 0.15
N VAL A 317 15.67 -4.42 -1.18
CA VAL A 317 15.21 -5.46 -2.11
C VAL A 317 15.89 -6.80 -1.81
N ALA A 318 17.21 -6.81 -1.61
CA ALA A 318 17.97 -8.01 -1.29
C ALA A 318 17.49 -8.64 0.04
N ALA A 319 17.22 -7.85 1.06
CA ALA A 319 16.72 -8.34 2.35
C ALA A 319 15.32 -8.94 2.25
N ILE A 320 14.44 -8.36 1.41
CA ILE A 320 13.13 -8.92 1.11
C ILE A 320 13.29 -10.28 0.43
N VAL A 321 14.09 -10.35 -0.64
CA VAL A 321 14.32 -11.59 -1.40
C VAL A 321 14.91 -12.67 -0.49
N ALA A 322 15.91 -12.33 0.34
CA ALA A 322 16.48 -13.25 1.32
C ALA A 322 15.42 -13.77 2.31
N THR A 323 14.53 -12.90 2.79
CA THR A 323 13.44 -13.29 3.72
C THR A 323 12.41 -14.20 3.02
N MET A 324 12.09 -13.94 1.76
CA MET A 324 11.19 -14.79 0.95
C MET A 324 11.81 -16.16 0.69
N LEU A 325 13.09 -16.21 0.29
CA LEU A 325 13.84 -17.45 0.07
C LEU A 325 13.98 -18.25 1.35
N TYR A 326 14.23 -17.58 2.49
CA TYR A 326 14.26 -18.21 3.80
C TYR A 326 12.91 -18.86 4.15
N GLY A 327 11.80 -18.14 3.94
CA GLY A 327 10.45 -18.67 4.13
C GLY A 327 10.15 -19.88 3.25
N LEU A 328 10.57 -19.83 1.98
CA LEU A 328 10.41 -20.93 1.02
C LEU A 328 11.29 -22.15 1.38
N GLY A 329 12.54 -21.92 1.79
CA GLY A 329 13.46 -22.98 2.21
C GLY A 329 12.92 -23.74 3.43
N LEU A 330 12.40 -23.01 4.43
CA LEU A 330 11.75 -23.63 5.59
C LEU A 330 10.49 -24.42 5.22
N TYR A 331 9.74 -23.96 4.21
CA TYR A 331 8.58 -24.71 3.70
C TYR A 331 9.02 -26.04 3.09
N ILE A 332 10.02 -26.02 2.20
CA ILE A 332 10.50 -27.20 1.48
C ILE A 332 11.13 -28.22 2.44
N LEU A 333 11.99 -27.76 3.36
CA LEU A 333 12.71 -28.64 4.30
C LEU A 333 11.77 -29.40 5.25
N ARG A 334 10.59 -28.86 5.55
CA ARG A 334 9.63 -29.47 6.47
C ARG A 334 8.62 -30.39 5.77
N GLN A 335 8.51 -30.31 4.45
CA GLN A 335 7.73 -31.26 3.66
C GLN A 335 8.50 -32.54 3.31
N ARG A 336 9.81 -32.53 3.47
CA ARG A 336 10.66 -33.73 3.47
C ARG A 336 10.71 -34.33 4.86
#